data_AF-A0A0F2S0F5-F1
#
_entry.id   AF-A0A0F2S0F5-F1
#
_cell.length_a   1.000
_cell.length_b   1.000
_cell.length_c   1.000
_cell.angle_alpha   90.00
_cell.angle_beta   90.00
_cell.angle_gamma   90.00
#
_symmetry.space_group_name_H-M   'P 1'
#
loop_
_entity.id
_entity.type
_entity.pdbx_description
1 polymer ?
#
loop_
_entity_poly.entity_id
_entity_poly.type
_entity_poly.pdbx_seq_one_letter_code
_entity_poly.pdbx_strand_id
1 'polypeptide(L)' 'MNILKDVFAELFSMFVADARLTAAILATVALAAILIDATSLPPLAGGLVLLLGCIAVLVLSVSREVKRRAAAV' A
#
# COMPACT_ATOMS: atom_id res chain seq x y z
N MET A 1 -21.85 9.51 -23.23
CA MET A 1 -20.69 8.90 -23.91
C MET A 1 -19.78 10.01 -24.37
N ASN A 2 -18.85 10.41 -23.50
CA ASN A 2 -17.74 11.28 -23.91
C ASN A 2 -16.49 10.52 -23.51
N ILE A 3 -15.79 9.94 -24.50
CA ILE A 3 -14.68 9.03 -24.28
C ILE A 3 -13.58 9.66 -23.42
N LEU A 4 -13.39 10.99 -23.53
CA LEU A 4 -12.50 11.74 -22.66
C LEU A 4 -12.90 11.64 -21.19
N LYS A 5 -14.19 11.71 -20.86
CA LYS A 5 -14.67 11.69 -19.47
C LYS A 5 -14.44 10.31 -18.83
N ASP A 6 -14.64 9.24 -19.59
CA ASP A 6 -14.38 7.87 -19.09
C ASP A 6 -12.88 7.63 -18.89
N VAL A 7 -12.04 8.05 -19.85
CA VAL A 7 -10.57 7.93 -19.70
C VAL A 7 -10.05 8.72 -18.50
N PHE A 8 -10.53 9.96 -18.29
CA PHE A 8 -10.15 10.74 -17.11
C PHE A 8 -10.62 10.11 -15.80
N ALA A 9 -11.83 9.54 -15.77
CA ALA A 9 -12.35 8.86 -14.57
C ALA A 9 -11.56 7.60 -14.25
N GLU A 10 -11.17 6.84 -15.27
CA GLU A 10 -10.38 5.61 -15.12
C GLU A 10 -8.94 5.91 -14.69
N LEU A 11 -8.33 6.96 -15.26
CA LEU A 11 -7.01 7.43 -14.85
C LEU A 11 -7.00 7.93 -13.39
N PHE A 12 -8.04 8.66 -12.99
CA PHE A 12 -8.22 9.08 -11.59
C PHE A 12 -8.40 7.89 -10.65
N SER A 13 -9.18 6.88 -11.08
CA SER A 13 -9.42 5.67 -10.30
C SER A 13 -8.13 4.87 -10.05
N MET A 14 -7.28 4.71 -11.08
CA MET A 14 -5.95 4.10 -10.93
C MET A 14 -5.05 4.93 -10.00
N PHE A 15 -4.99 6.25 -10.19
CA PHE A 15 -4.18 7.12 -9.34
C PHE A 15 -4.58 7.10 -7.87
N VAL A 16 -5.89 7.04 -7.57
CA VAL A 16 -6.38 6.96 -6.18
C VAL A 16 -6.02 5.61 -5.56
N ALA A 17 -6.08 4.52 -6.32
CA ALA A 17 -5.62 3.21 -5.86
C ALA A 17 -4.11 3.22 -5.57
N ASP A 18 -3.31 3.78 -6.46
CA ASP A 18 -1.85 3.89 -6.31
C ASP A 18 -1.45 4.84 -5.19
N ALA A 19 -2.19 5.94 -4.98
CA ALA A 19 -1.96 6.86 -3.86
C ALA A 19 -2.18 6.18 -2.51
N ARG A 20 -3.20 5.31 -2.42
CA ARG A 20 -3.48 4.53 -1.20
C ARG A 20 -2.39 3.47 -0.94
N LEU A 21 -1.90 2.83 -1.98
CA LEU A 21 -0.76 1.89 -1.89
C LEU A 21 0.51 2.63 -1.44
N THR A 22 0.79 3.78 -2.04
CA THR A 22 1.91 4.65 -1.68
C THR A 22 1.84 5.09 -0.22
N ALA A 23 0.65 5.51 0.25
CA ALA A 23 0.44 5.86 1.65
C ALA A 23 0.67 4.66 2.59
N ALA A 24 0.25 3.46 2.21
CA ALA A 24 0.50 2.25 3.00
C ALA A 24 2.00 1.93 3.10
N ILE A 25 2.74 2.05 1.99
CA ILE A 25 4.19 1.86 1.95
C ILE A 25 4.89 2.90 2.84
N LEU A 26 4.54 4.18 2.70
CA LEU A 26 5.10 5.26 3.53
C LEU A 26 4.81 5.02 5.02
N ALA A 27 3.62 4.56 5.37
CA ALA A 27 3.28 4.21 6.74
C ALA A 27 4.16 3.06 7.26
N THR A 28 4.37 1.99 6.50
CA THR A 28 5.28 0.90 6.89
C THR A 28 6.72 1.35 7.07
N VAL A 29 7.22 2.22 6.19
CA VAL A 29 8.59 2.76 6.29
C VAL A 29 8.73 3.67 7.52
N ALA A 30 7.76 4.55 7.75
CA ALA A 30 7.74 5.40 8.94
C ALA A 30 7.71 4.58 10.23
N LEU A 31 6.92 3.51 10.26
CA LEU A 31 6.81 2.61 11.41
C LEU A 31 8.13 1.88 11.68
N ALA A 32 8.81 1.41 10.63
CA ALA A 32 10.14 0.82 10.75
C ALA A 32 11.20 1.84 11.21
N ALA A 33 11.17 3.06 10.68
CA ALA A 33 12.08 4.13 11.08
C ALA A 33 11.90 4.48 12.56
N ILE A 34 10.65 4.67 13.02
CA ILE A 34 10.34 4.89 14.44
C ILE A 34 10.83 3.72 15.28
N LEU A 35 10.65 2.48 14.82
CA LEU A 35 11.10 1.31 15.57
C LEU A 35 12.63 1.27 15.70
N ILE A 36 13.37 1.59 14.64
CA ILE A 36 14.84 1.62 14.65
C ILE A 36 15.38 2.78 15.50
N ASP A 37 14.78 3.97 15.42
CA ASP A 37 15.27 5.16 16.15
C ASP A 37 14.83 5.18 17.62
N ALA A 38 13.61 4.70 17.92
CA ALA A 38 13.06 4.71 19.27
C ALA A 38 13.48 3.49 20.10
N THR A 39 13.97 2.42 19.46
CA THR A 39 14.50 1.26 20.17
C THR A 39 15.92 0.97 19.74
N SER A 40 16.82 0.76 20.69
CA SER A 40 18.19 0.28 20.48
C SER A 40 18.26 -1.18 20.01
N LEU A 41 17.24 -1.62 19.26
CA LEU A 41 17.15 -2.94 18.67
C LEU A 41 18.23 -3.08 17.58
N PRO A 42 18.74 -4.30 17.37
CA PRO A 42 19.70 -4.56 16.31
C PRO A 42 19.10 -4.17 14.95
N PRO A 43 19.88 -3.56 14.02
CA PRO A 43 19.40 -3.13 12.70
C PRO A 43 18.70 -4.24 11.90
N LEU A 44 19.07 -5.50 12.16
CA LEU A 44 18.45 -6.69 11.56
C LEU A 44 16.95 -6.81 11.89
N ALA A 45 16.53 -6.41 13.09
CA ALA A 45 15.13 -6.44 13.49
C ALA A 45 14.29 -5.40 12.72
N GLY A 46 14.83 -4.20 12.50
CA GLY A 46 14.21 -3.19 11.65
C GLY A 46 14.05 -3.64 10.20
N GLY A 47 15.08 -4.32 9.66
CA GLY A 47 15.02 -4.96 8.35
C GLY A 47 13.95 -6.05 8.25
N LEU A 48 13.78 -6.86 9.30
CA LEU A 48 12.74 -7.90 9.36
C LEU A 48 11.34 -7.27 9.37
N VAL A 49 11.15 -6.18 10.13
CA VAL A 49 9.89 -5.42 10.17
C VAL A 49 9.56 -4.82 8.81
N LEU A 50 10.54 -4.26 8.09
CA LEU A 50 10.33 -3.77 6.73
C LEU A 50 9.96 -4.89 5.76
N LEU A 51 10.65 -6.03 5.82
CA LEU A 51 10.39 -7.16 4.93
C LEU A 51 8.97 -7.71 5.15
N LEU A 52 8.60 -7.96 6.41
CA LEU A 52 7.26 -8.44 6.75
C LEU A 52 6.20 -7.38 6.48
N GLY A 53 6.48 -6.11 6.77
CA GLY A 53 5.59 -4.99 6.50
C GLY A 53 5.28 -4.82 5.01
N CYS A 54 6.30 -4.89 4.15
CA CYS A 54 6.12 -4.85 2.69
C CYS A 54 5.26 -6.02 2.20
N ILE A 55 5.55 -7.26 2.64
CA ILE A 55 4.74 -8.43 2.27
C ILE A 55 3.28 -8.25 2.73
N ALA A 56 3.07 -7.78 3.96
CA ALA A 56 1.73 -7.53 4.48
C ALA A 56 0.98 -6.47 3.66
N VAL A 57 1.63 -5.36 3.30
CA VAL A 57 1.03 -4.32 2.45
C VAL A 57 0.65 -4.86 1.08
N LEU A 58 1.49 -5.70 0.46
CA LEU A 58 1.16 -6.36 -0.80
C LEU A 58 -0.06 -7.28 -0.66
N VAL A 59 -0.05 -8.17 0.34
CA VAL A 59 -1.16 -9.12 0.57
C VAL A 59 -2.47 -8.35 0.84
N LEU A 60 -2.43 -7.31 1.65
CA LEU A 60 -3.61 -6.48 1.95
C LEU A 60 -4.13 -5.76 0.71
N SER A 61 -3.23 -5.25 -0.13
CA SER A 61 -3.59 -4.54 -1.36
C SER A 61 -4.23 -5.48 -2.38
N VAL A 62 -3.62 -6.65 -2.60
CA VAL A 62 -4.18 -7.69 -3.48
C VAL A 62 -5.50 -8.22 -2.93
N SER A 63 -5.58 -8.54 -1.64
CA SER A 63 -6.82 -9.05 -1.02
C SER A 63 -7.96 -8.04 -1.09
N ARG A 64 -7.68 -6.75 -0.94
CA ARG A 64 -8.68 -5.68 -1.08
C ARG A 64 -9.21 -5.60 -2.50
N GLU A 65 -8.34 -5.68 -3.49
CA GLU A 65 -8.75 -5.64 -4.89
C GLU A 65 -9.54 -6.90 -5.28
N VAL A 66 -9.14 -8.08 -4.79
CA VAL A 66 -9.91 -9.33 -4.96
C VAL A 66 -11.31 -9.20 -4.35
N LYS A 67 -11.43 -8.69 -3.11
CA LYS A 67 -12.74 -8.48 -2.47
C LYS A 67 -13.60 -7.47 -3.21
N ARG A 68 -13.00 -6.37 -3.68
CA ARG A 68 -13.71 -5.34 -4.46
C ARG A 68 -14.25 -5.91 -5.77
N ARG A 69 -13.49 -6.76 -6.45
CA ARG A 69 -13.92 -7.45 -7.68
C ARG A 69 -14.99 -8.50 -7.41
N ALA A 70 -14.87 -9.27 -6.32
CA ALA A 70 -15.86 -10.27 -5.93
C ALA A 70 -17.21 -9.67 -5.55
N ALA A 71 -17.24 -8.45 -4.98
CA ALA A 71 -18.48 -7.73 -4.67
C ALA A 71 -19.15 -7.05 -5.88
N ALA A 72 -18.48 -7.07 -7.04
CA ALA A 72 -18.99 -6.49 -8.29
C ALA A 72 -19.52 -7.55 -9.28
N VAL A 73 -19.50 -8.83 -8.90
CA VAL A 73 -20.06 -9.99 -9.62
C VAL A 73 -21.35 -10.42 -8.93
#